data_AF-A0A812LWR2-F1
#
_entry.id   AF-A0A812LWR2-F1
#
_cell.length_a   1.000
_cell.length_b   1.000
_cell.length_c   1.000
_cell.angle_alpha   90.00
_cell.angle_beta   90.00
_cell.angle_gamma   90.00
#
_symmetry.space_group_name_H-M   'P 1'
#
loop_
_entity.id
_entity.type
_entity.pdbx_description
1 polymer ?
#
loop_
_entity_poly.entity_id
_entity_poly.type
_entity_poly.pdbx_seq_one_letter_code
_entity_poly.pdbx_strand_id
1 'polypeptide(L)'
;MGSSSGRFLVLLNSVAGAVQLTERTWASRVAGKTVFVNFHTEWCNHCKMLKPTWDKLANANFKFKEKGRKKSTLVASVDCSGEASRFCLEFGVDKFPTLKYGNPYDLDDYTGKKELRDLENFVTSQLRPVCTVDDQRHCSAAEKSLIKDFQMKSIPDLDKIVEQLAEERKSVETEFSLFKGNLLGTLTKAGQQKDKDVSAASAEQKEQIETEFRRFVDGLTEQHNAKEEEKKVALAKLKSKGLGLARNVQANRKPRLEL
;
A
#
# COMPACT_ATOMS: atom_id res chain seq x y z
N MET A 1 -48.70 11.89 -36.62
CA MET A 1 -48.64 11.57 -35.18
C MET A 1 -47.19 11.31 -34.82
N GLY A 2 -46.52 12.31 -34.24
CA GLY A 2 -45.08 12.27 -33.95
C GLY A 2 -44.81 11.59 -32.60
N SER A 3 -43.94 10.58 -32.61
CA SER A 3 -43.47 9.89 -31.42
C SER A 3 -42.33 10.68 -30.78
N SER A 4 -42.58 11.26 -29.60
CA SER A 4 -41.59 11.97 -28.80
C SER A 4 -40.68 10.97 -28.11
N SER A 5 -39.45 10.83 -28.62
CA SER A 5 -38.38 10.09 -27.94
C SER A 5 -37.82 10.94 -26.80
N GLY A 6 -38.23 10.64 -25.57
CA GLY A 6 -37.67 11.23 -24.36
C GLY A 6 -36.21 10.85 -24.20
N ARG A 7 -35.30 11.81 -24.39
CA ARG A 7 -33.90 11.69 -23.97
C ARG A 7 -33.85 11.69 -22.44
N PHE A 8 -33.66 10.52 -21.84
CA PHE A 8 -33.24 10.42 -20.44
C PHE A 8 -31.81 10.97 -20.32
N LEU A 9 -31.70 12.21 -19.86
CA LEU A 9 -30.45 12.75 -19.34
C LEU A 9 -30.18 12.05 -18.00
N VAL A 10 -29.34 11.02 -18.04
CA VAL A 10 -28.72 10.48 -16.83
C VAL A 10 -27.78 11.55 -16.29
N LEU A 11 -28.26 12.30 -15.30
CA LEU A 11 -27.40 13.16 -14.49
C LEU A 11 -26.47 12.24 -13.70
N LEU A 12 -25.24 12.06 -14.20
CA LEU A 12 -24.15 11.49 -13.43
C LEU A 12 -23.86 12.45 -12.28
N ASN A 13 -24.50 12.23 -11.14
CA ASN A 13 -24.11 12.83 -9.88
C ASN A 13 -22.64 12.46 -9.63
N SER A 14 -21.74 13.42 -9.85
CA SER A 14 -20.34 13.26 -9.52
C SER A 14 -20.24 13.16 -8.01
N VAL A 15 -20.12 11.94 -7.49
CA VAL A 15 -19.93 11.72 -6.05
C VAL A 15 -18.56 12.28 -5.70
N ALA A 16 -18.53 13.39 -4.97
CA ALA A 16 -17.31 14.01 -4.49
C ALA A 16 -16.55 13.05 -3.58
N GLY A 17 -15.35 12.63 -3.99
CA GLY A 17 -14.54 11.66 -3.24
C GLY A 17 -13.33 11.17 -4.04
N ALA A 18 -12.49 10.37 -3.38
CA ALA A 18 -11.35 9.75 -4.05
C ALA A 18 -11.77 8.78 -5.17
N VAL A 19 -10.99 8.72 -6.25
CA VAL A 19 -11.22 7.78 -7.34
C VAL A 19 -11.10 6.36 -6.81
N GLN A 20 -12.15 5.55 -6.98
CA GLN A 20 -12.10 4.14 -6.62
C GLN A 20 -11.45 3.32 -7.73
N LEU A 21 -10.43 2.55 -7.35
CA LEU A 21 -9.72 1.63 -8.20
C LEU A 21 -10.08 0.20 -7.83
N THR A 22 -10.11 -0.64 -8.85
CA THR A 22 -10.30 -2.09 -8.75
C THR A 22 -9.19 -2.77 -9.54
N GLU A 23 -8.98 -4.07 -9.33
CA GLU A 23 -8.05 -4.86 -10.14
C GLU A 23 -8.27 -4.63 -11.66
N ARG A 24 -9.53 -4.67 -12.09
CA ARG A 24 -9.92 -4.46 -13.50
C ARG A 24 -9.58 -3.06 -14.03
N THR A 25 -9.66 -2.04 -13.19
CA THR A 25 -9.48 -0.64 -13.61
C THR A 25 -8.10 -0.09 -13.28
N TRP A 26 -7.28 -0.83 -12.54
CA TRP A 26 -5.98 -0.39 -12.04
C TRP A 26 -5.08 0.09 -13.18
N ALA A 27 -4.75 -0.81 -14.12
CA ALA A 27 -3.77 -0.54 -15.16
C ALA A 27 -4.12 0.70 -16.00
N SER A 28 -5.38 0.86 -16.40
CA SER A 28 -5.82 2.00 -17.23
C SER A 28 -5.83 3.32 -16.46
N ARG A 29 -6.23 3.31 -15.18
CA ARG A 29 -6.34 4.52 -14.35
C ARG A 29 -4.99 5.02 -13.86
N VAL A 30 -4.02 4.12 -13.64
CA VAL A 30 -2.70 4.45 -13.07
C VAL A 30 -1.59 4.63 -14.11
N ALA A 31 -1.83 4.29 -15.39
CA ALA A 31 -0.84 4.41 -16.46
C ALA A 31 -0.18 5.81 -16.52
N GLY A 32 1.15 5.84 -16.50
CA GLY A 32 1.96 7.07 -16.47
C GLY A 32 1.74 7.97 -15.26
N LYS A 33 1.21 7.45 -14.15
CA LYS A 33 0.97 8.22 -12.92
C LYS A 33 1.80 7.67 -11.76
N THR A 34 2.25 8.60 -10.93
CA THR A 34 2.55 8.36 -9.51
C THR A 34 1.23 8.36 -8.75
N VAL A 35 1.04 7.41 -7.85
CA VAL A 35 -0.23 7.26 -7.14
C VAL A 35 -0.04 7.46 -5.63
N PHE A 36 -1.11 7.83 -4.94
CA PHE A 36 -1.24 7.77 -3.50
C PHE A 36 -2.60 7.14 -3.20
N VAL A 37 -2.59 5.95 -2.61
CA VAL A 37 -3.73 5.04 -2.56
C VAL A 37 -4.06 4.71 -1.13
N ASN A 38 -5.34 4.84 -0.78
CA ASN A 38 -5.91 4.36 0.47
C ASN A 38 -6.55 2.99 0.27
N PHE A 39 -5.92 1.95 0.81
CA PHE A 39 -6.50 0.62 0.88
C PHE A 39 -7.34 0.52 2.14
N HIS A 40 -8.65 0.26 1.98
CA HIS A 40 -9.62 0.33 3.06
C HIS A 40 -10.66 -0.80 2.97
N THR A 41 -11.52 -0.87 3.99
CA THR A 41 -12.76 -1.66 3.99
C THR A 41 -13.88 -0.85 4.63
N GLU A 42 -15.13 -1.16 4.29
CA GLU A 42 -16.31 -0.41 4.77
C GLU A 42 -16.67 -0.67 6.25
N TRP A 43 -16.30 -1.83 6.79
CA TRP A 43 -16.58 -2.20 8.19
C TRP A 43 -15.53 -1.67 9.18
N CYS A 44 -14.40 -1.19 8.68
CA CYS A 44 -13.27 -0.73 9.48
C CYS A 44 -13.51 0.67 10.08
N ASN A 45 -13.58 0.78 11.41
CA ASN A 45 -13.84 2.06 12.09
C ASN A 45 -12.74 3.11 11.81
N HIS A 46 -11.46 2.71 11.85
CA HIS A 46 -10.34 3.60 11.52
C HIS A 46 -10.41 4.13 10.07
N CYS A 47 -10.97 3.33 9.15
CA CYS A 47 -11.17 3.70 7.76
C CYS A 47 -12.27 4.75 7.63
N LYS A 48 -13.39 4.57 8.36
CA LYS A 48 -14.47 5.56 8.44
C LYS A 48 -13.97 6.90 8.99
N MET A 49 -13.08 6.87 9.98
CA MET A 49 -12.46 8.09 10.53
C MET A 49 -11.55 8.81 9.52
N LEU A 50 -10.82 8.06 8.69
CA LEU A 50 -9.91 8.63 7.68
C LEU A 50 -10.64 9.17 6.44
N LYS A 51 -11.76 8.54 6.07
CA LYS A 51 -12.48 8.82 4.82
C LYS A 51 -12.77 10.31 4.57
N PRO A 52 -13.30 11.10 5.53
CA PRO A 52 -13.56 12.53 5.29
C PRO A 52 -12.30 13.32 4.94
N THR A 53 -11.17 13.00 5.61
CA THR A 53 -9.88 13.63 5.33
C THR A 53 -9.35 13.22 3.96
N TRP A 54 -9.49 11.94 3.60
CA TRP A 54 -9.04 11.42 2.32
C TRP A 54 -9.83 12.00 1.14
N ASP A 55 -11.16 12.10 1.27
CA ASP A 55 -12.01 12.70 0.24
C ASP A 55 -11.68 14.19 0.04
N LYS A 56 -11.40 14.94 1.13
CA LYS A 56 -10.90 16.32 1.04
C LYS A 56 -9.57 16.42 0.30
N LEU A 57 -8.61 15.54 0.61
CA LEU A 57 -7.32 15.49 -0.07
C LEU A 57 -7.48 15.21 -1.58
N ALA A 58 -8.30 14.21 -1.94
CA ALA A 58 -8.54 13.87 -3.33
C ALA A 58 -9.15 15.04 -4.11
N ASN A 59 -10.11 15.75 -3.50
CA ASN A 59 -10.73 16.95 -4.07
C ASN A 59 -9.73 18.12 -4.21
N ALA A 60 -8.86 18.34 -3.23
CA ALA A 60 -7.79 19.34 -3.33
C ALA A 60 -6.79 18.98 -4.44
N ASN A 61 -6.50 17.70 -4.64
CA ASN A 61 -5.60 17.24 -5.70
C ASN A 61 -6.12 17.51 -7.12
N PHE A 62 -7.44 17.46 -7.35
CA PHE A 62 -7.99 17.92 -8.63
C PHE A 62 -7.64 19.39 -8.90
N LYS A 63 -7.65 20.26 -7.87
CA LYS A 63 -7.22 21.65 -7.99
C LYS A 63 -5.71 21.81 -8.23
N PHE A 64 -4.89 20.91 -7.69
CA PHE A 64 -3.43 20.92 -7.97
C PHE A 64 -3.10 20.56 -9.42
N LYS A 65 -3.93 19.72 -10.08
CA LYS A 65 -3.79 19.37 -11.51
C LYS A 65 -4.06 20.55 -12.45
N GLU A 66 -4.94 21.48 -12.06
CA GLU A 66 -5.30 22.66 -12.87
C GLU A 66 -4.19 23.73 -12.85
N LYS A 67 -3.40 23.83 -11.76
CA LYS A 67 -2.36 24.87 -11.58
C LYS A 67 -1.00 24.53 -12.21
N GLY A 68 -0.99 23.87 -13.38
CA GLY A 68 0.25 23.66 -14.16
C GLY A 68 1.20 22.55 -13.65
N ARG A 69 0.90 21.85 -12.54
CA ARG A 69 1.59 20.62 -12.15
C ARG A 69 1.03 19.46 -12.99
N LYS A 70 1.77 19.11 -14.05
CA LYS A 70 1.39 18.08 -15.04
C LYS A 70 0.86 16.81 -14.37
N LYS A 71 -0.43 16.49 -14.63
CA LYS A 71 -1.15 15.20 -14.85
C LYS A 71 -0.67 13.87 -14.23
N SER A 72 0.36 13.87 -13.39
CA SER A 72 1.13 12.69 -13.01
C SER A 72 0.79 12.15 -11.64
N THR A 73 0.09 12.89 -10.76
CA THR A 73 -0.30 12.39 -9.44
C THR A 73 -1.78 11.98 -9.38
N LEU A 74 -2.06 10.77 -8.91
CA LEU A 74 -3.42 10.27 -8.65
C LEU A 74 -3.59 9.94 -7.16
N VAL A 75 -4.53 10.61 -6.50
CA VAL A 75 -5.01 10.21 -5.18
C VAL A 75 -6.25 9.33 -5.39
N ALA A 76 -6.21 8.11 -4.86
CA ALA A 76 -7.23 7.09 -5.11
C ALA A 76 -7.50 6.24 -3.87
N SER A 77 -8.52 5.39 -3.96
CA SER A 77 -8.88 4.41 -2.96
C SER A 77 -9.06 3.03 -3.60
N VAL A 78 -8.88 1.98 -2.82
CA VAL A 78 -9.21 0.59 -3.17
C VAL A 78 -9.97 0.01 -1.98
N ASP A 79 -11.17 -0.50 -2.24
CA ASP A 79 -11.88 -1.34 -1.28
C ASP A 79 -11.34 -2.78 -1.37
N CYS A 80 -10.78 -3.25 -0.26
CA CYS A 80 -10.18 -4.57 -0.13
C CYS A 80 -11.15 -5.62 0.44
N SER A 81 -12.45 -5.32 0.43
CA SER A 81 -13.49 -6.27 0.82
C SER A 81 -13.73 -7.35 -0.26
N GLY A 82 -14.23 -8.51 0.16
CA GLY A 82 -14.62 -9.59 -0.75
C GLY A 82 -13.50 -10.08 -1.66
N GLU A 83 -13.80 -10.19 -2.96
CA GLU A 83 -12.88 -10.71 -3.99
C GLU A 83 -11.63 -9.83 -4.18
N ALA A 84 -11.73 -8.53 -3.89
CA ALA A 84 -10.61 -7.59 -4.02
C ALA A 84 -9.53 -7.77 -2.94
N SER A 85 -9.80 -8.55 -1.89
CA SER A 85 -8.82 -8.85 -0.83
C SER A 85 -7.53 -9.44 -1.37
N ARG A 86 -7.61 -10.36 -2.35
CA ARG A 86 -6.44 -10.97 -3.00
C ARG A 86 -5.58 -9.93 -3.73
N PHE A 87 -6.21 -9.02 -4.45
CA PHE A 87 -5.53 -7.92 -5.14
C PHE A 87 -4.80 -7.00 -4.14
N CYS A 88 -5.42 -6.68 -3.00
CA CYS A 88 -4.77 -5.87 -1.97
C CYS A 88 -3.57 -6.56 -1.30
N LEU A 89 -3.64 -7.89 -1.12
CA LEU A 89 -2.51 -8.67 -0.60
C LEU A 89 -1.29 -8.60 -1.53
N GLU A 90 -1.47 -8.44 -2.85
CA GLU A 90 -0.35 -8.25 -3.78
C GLU A 90 0.42 -6.94 -3.55
N PHE A 91 -0.20 -5.97 -2.87
CA PHE A 91 0.45 -4.74 -2.42
C PHE A 91 1.03 -4.86 -1.00
N GLY A 92 0.90 -6.02 -0.34
CA GLY A 92 1.32 -6.23 1.04
C GLY A 92 0.42 -5.49 2.03
N VAL A 93 -0.88 -5.43 1.76
CA VAL A 93 -1.87 -4.82 2.66
C VAL A 93 -2.50 -5.91 3.52
N ASP A 94 -2.11 -5.96 4.80
CA ASP A 94 -2.62 -6.91 5.80
C ASP A 94 -3.48 -6.26 6.89
N LYS A 95 -3.60 -4.92 6.88
CA LYS A 95 -4.36 -4.13 7.85
C LYS A 95 -4.97 -2.89 7.21
N PHE A 96 -6.00 -2.33 7.84
CA PHE A 96 -6.73 -1.19 7.29
C PHE A 96 -6.91 -0.05 8.31
N PRO A 97 -6.90 1.22 7.85
CA PRO A 97 -6.51 1.64 6.51
C PRO A 97 -4.99 1.55 6.33
N THR A 98 -4.54 1.21 5.12
CA THR A 98 -3.12 1.28 4.74
C THR A 98 -2.97 2.27 3.59
N LEU A 99 -2.11 3.25 3.78
CA LEU A 99 -1.82 4.28 2.78
C LEU A 99 -0.50 3.94 2.10
N LYS A 100 -0.49 3.85 0.76
CA LYS A 100 0.72 3.58 -0.01
C LYS A 100 0.86 4.51 -1.20
N TYR A 101 2.08 4.79 -1.63
CA TYR A 101 2.35 5.77 -2.69
C TYR A 101 3.49 5.38 -3.62
N GLY A 102 3.64 6.11 -4.71
CA GLY A 102 4.77 5.97 -5.63
C GLY A 102 4.39 5.30 -6.94
N ASN A 103 5.19 4.33 -7.38
CA ASN A 103 4.96 3.60 -8.62
C ASN A 103 3.79 2.62 -8.42
N PRO A 104 2.75 2.65 -9.28
CA PRO A 104 1.56 1.81 -9.13
C PRO A 104 1.81 0.29 -9.19
N TYR A 105 3.02 -0.15 -9.50
CA TYR A 105 3.37 -1.57 -9.48
C TYR A 105 4.41 -1.91 -8.38
N ASP A 106 4.77 -0.91 -7.58
CA ASP A 106 5.88 -0.96 -6.62
C ASP A 106 5.72 0.13 -5.55
N LEU A 107 4.61 0.06 -4.82
CA LEU A 107 4.20 1.10 -3.87
C LEU A 107 4.95 1.01 -2.54
N ASP A 108 5.34 2.17 -2.03
CA ASP A 108 5.93 2.34 -0.70
C ASP A 108 4.86 2.67 0.35
N ASP A 109 5.10 2.29 1.60
CA ASP A 109 4.23 2.61 2.73
C ASP A 109 4.31 4.08 3.12
N TYR A 110 3.14 4.72 3.30
CA TYR A 110 3.05 6.02 3.94
C TYR A 110 2.83 5.85 5.45
N THR A 111 3.87 6.18 6.22
CA THR A 111 3.88 6.10 7.69
C THR A 111 3.68 7.45 8.38
N GLY A 112 3.48 8.51 7.60
CA GLY A 112 3.27 9.87 8.11
C GLY A 112 1.90 10.06 8.78
N LYS A 113 1.71 11.26 9.34
CA LYS A 113 0.44 11.67 9.95
C LYS A 113 -0.67 11.71 8.89
N LYS A 114 -1.88 11.34 9.31
CA LYS A 114 -3.06 11.26 8.43
C LYS A 114 -3.98 12.47 8.55
N GLU A 115 -3.48 13.58 9.09
CA GLU A 115 -4.17 14.85 9.12
C GLU A 115 -4.16 15.49 7.73
N LEU A 116 -5.20 16.26 7.37
CA LEU A 116 -5.34 16.82 6.02
C LEU A 116 -4.10 17.60 5.58
N ARG A 117 -3.59 18.48 6.45
CA ARG A 117 -2.44 19.33 6.15
C ARG A 117 -1.17 18.51 5.86
N ASP A 118 -0.92 17.45 6.62
CA ASP A 118 0.24 16.60 6.43
C ASP A 118 0.15 15.82 5.11
N LEU A 119 -1.04 15.32 4.78
CA LEU A 119 -1.28 14.64 3.51
C LEU A 119 -1.16 15.60 2.31
N GLU A 120 -1.67 16.82 2.42
CA GLU A 120 -1.51 17.86 1.40
C GLU A 120 -0.03 18.23 1.21
N ASN A 121 0.71 18.41 2.30
CA ASN A 121 2.14 18.66 2.27
C ASN A 121 2.90 17.50 1.60
N PHE A 122 2.55 16.27 1.93
CA PHE A 122 3.12 15.08 1.31
C PHE A 122 2.88 15.07 -0.20
N VAL A 123 1.63 15.21 -0.64
CA VAL A 123 1.26 15.22 -2.07
C VAL A 123 1.92 16.36 -2.83
N THR A 124 2.08 17.53 -2.21
CA THR A 124 2.57 18.74 -2.88
C THR A 124 4.09 18.90 -2.86
N SER A 125 4.78 18.31 -1.88
CA SER A 125 6.20 18.59 -1.62
C SER A 125 7.09 17.35 -1.64
N GLN A 126 6.52 16.16 -1.38
CA GLN A 126 7.30 14.92 -1.24
C GLN A 126 6.99 13.89 -2.32
N LEU A 127 5.74 13.82 -2.77
CA LEU A 127 5.32 12.87 -3.80
C LEU A 127 5.80 13.33 -5.18
N ARG A 128 6.94 12.77 -5.60
CA ARG A 128 7.58 13.10 -6.88
C ARG A 128 7.16 12.13 -7.98
N PRO A 129 7.19 12.57 -9.25
CA PRO A 129 7.07 11.66 -10.38
C PRO A 129 8.10 10.52 -10.29
N VAL A 130 7.61 9.29 -10.41
CA VAL A 130 8.42 8.06 -10.35
C VAL A 130 8.69 7.49 -11.75
N CYS A 131 9.72 6.65 -11.85
CA CYS A 131 10.01 5.88 -13.06
C CYS A 131 8.83 4.96 -13.42
N THR A 132 8.31 5.07 -14.65
CA THR A 132 7.27 4.17 -15.19
C THR A 132 7.60 3.79 -16.63
N VAL A 133 7.00 2.72 -17.17
CA VAL A 133 7.19 2.34 -18.59
C VAL A 133 6.61 3.41 -19.52
N ASP A 134 5.46 3.98 -19.15
CA ASP A 134 4.78 5.03 -19.93
C ASP A 134 5.50 6.41 -19.86
N ASP A 135 6.24 6.67 -18.78
CA ASP A 135 7.00 7.92 -18.58
C ASP A 135 8.37 7.63 -17.96
N GLN A 136 9.38 7.53 -18.82
CA GLN A 136 10.75 7.22 -18.42
C GLN A 136 11.62 8.45 -18.09
N ARG A 137 11.04 9.66 -18.05
CA ARG A 137 11.80 10.90 -17.78
C ARG A 137 12.50 10.89 -16.41
N HIS A 138 11.94 10.15 -15.46
CA HIS A 138 12.42 10.04 -14.09
C HIS A 138 13.09 8.69 -13.79
N CYS A 139 13.36 7.87 -14.82
CA CYS A 139 14.09 6.62 -14.66
C CYS A 139 15.61 6.84 -14.72
N SER A 140 16.32 6.17 -13.81
CA SER A 140 17.77 5.98 -13.86
C SER A 140 18.19 5.12 -15.07
N ALA A 141 19.49 5.11 -15.37
CA ALA A 141 20.03 4.28 -16.46
C ALA A 141 19.79 2.78 -16.21
N ALA A 142 19.94 2.33 -14.95
CA ALA A 142 19.69 0.94 -14.56
C ALA A 142 18.22 0.56 -14.76
N GLU A 143 17.28 1.39 -14.32
CA GLU A 143 15.84 1.13 -14.52
C GLU A 143 15.47 1.10 -16.01
N LYS A 144 16.04 2.00 -16.82
CA LYS A 144 15.84 1.99 -18.28
C LYS A 144 16.37 0.70 -18.92
N SER A 145 17.52 0.19 -18.46
CA SER A 145 18.05 -1.10 -18.92
C SER A 145 17.09 -2.24 -18.56
N LEU A 146 16.64 -2.31 -17.31
CA LEU A 146 15.68 -3.32 -16.85
C LEU A 146 14.37 -3.27 -17.64
N ILE A 147 13.82 -2.08 -17.90
CA ILE A 147 12.61 -1.94 -18.72
C ILE A 147 12.83 -2.55 -20.11
N LYS A 148 13.95 -2.23 -20.78
CA LYS A 148 14.27 -2.80 -22.10
C LYS A 148 14.42 -4.32 -22.02
N ASP A 149 15.13 -4.82 -21.02
CA ASP A 149 15.33 -6.26 -20.83
C ASP A 149 14.01 -6.99 -20.62
N PHE A 150 13.07 -6.44 -19.85
CA PHE A 150 11.73 -7.00 -19.68
C PHE A 150 10.87 -6.90 -20.95
N GLN A 151 11.01 -5.82 -21.72
CA GLN A 151 10.29 -5.65 -23.00
C GLN A 151 10.75 -6.66 -24.07
N MET A 152 12.03 -7.05 -24.06
CA MET A 152 12.57 -8.03 -25.01
C MET A 152 12.17 -9.49 -24.71
N LYS A 153 11.65 -9.78 -23.50
CA LYS A 153 11.23 -11.14 -23.12
C LYS A 153 9.92 -11.52 -23.79
N SER A 154 9.70 -12.83 -23.98
CA SER A 154 8.37 -13.33 -24.33
C SER A 154 7.38 -13.06 -23.19
N ILE A 155 6.08 -12.98 -23.49
CA ILE A 155 5.05 -12.82 -22.43
C ILE A 155 5.14 -13.97 -21.41
N PRO A 156 5.26 -15.25 -21.82
CA PRO A 156 5.43 -16.35 -20.86
C PRO A 156 6.66 -16.23 -19.97
N ASP A 157 7.79 -15.77 -20.50
CA ASP A 157 9.01 -15.60 -19.69
C ASP A 157 8.89 -14.42 -18.72
N LEU A 158 8.24 -13.35 -19.15
CA LEU A 158 7.96 -12.20 -18.30
C LEU A 158 6.99 -12.58 -17.17
N ASP A 159 5.94 -13.34 -17.48
CA ASP A 159 4.98 -13.84 -16.49
C ASP A 159 5.68 -14.69 -15.42
N LYS A 160 6.54 -15.63 -15.83
CA LYS A 160 7.35 -16.44 -14.91
C LYS A 160 8.24 -15.58 -14.00
N ILE A 161 8.87 -14.54 -14.52
CA ILE A 161 9.71 -13.63 -13.71
C ILE A 161 8.86 -12.88 -12.69
N VAL A 162 7.72 -12.36 -13.11
CA VAL A 162 6.79 -11.65 -12.20
C VAL A 162 6.30 -12.59 -11.11
N GLU A 163 5.91 -13.82 -11.45
CA GLU A 163 5.46 -14.83 -10.49
C GLU A 163 6.56 -15.21 -9.50
N GLN A 164 7.78 -15.49 -9.97
CA GLN A 164 8.92 -15.83 -9.11
C GLN A 164 9.24 -14.71 -8.12
N LEU A 165 9.34 -13.47 -8.60
CA LEU A 165 9.62 -12.31 -7.75
C LEU A 165 8.45 -11.98 -6.80
N ALA A 166 7.21 -12.22 -7.23
CA ALA A 166 6.02 -12.06 -6.40
C ALA A 166 5.96 -13.12 -5.27
N GLU A 167 6.32 -14.37 -5.57
CA GLU A 167 6.37 -15.43 -4.56
C GLU A 167 7.52 -15.20 -3.56
N GLU A 168 8.69 -14.74 -4.02
CA GLU A 168 9.79 -14.33 -3.12
C GLU A 168 9.33 -13.19 -2.18
N ARG A 169 8.60 -12.18 -2.71
CA ARG A 169 8.00 -11.13 -1.89
C ARG A 169 6.99 -11.66 -0.87
N LYS A 170 6.10 -12.55 -1.32
CA LYS A 170 5.07 -13.14 -0.47
C LYS A 170 5.68 -14.00 0.64
N SER A 171 6.76 -14.72 0.34
CA SER A 171 7.52 -15.50 1.33
C SER A 171 8.08 -14.60 2.43
N VAL A 172 8.72 -13.47 2.07
CA VAL A 172 9.23 -12.47 3.02
C VAL A 172 8.11 -11.93 3.93
N GLU A 173 6.96 -11.57 3.35
CA GLU A 173 5.80 -11.08 4.10
C GLU A 173 5.23 -12.15 5.06
N THR A 174 5.15 -13.39 4.58
CA THR A 174 4.63 -14.53 5.36
C THR A 174 5.53 -14.83 6.55
N GLU A 175 6.85 -14.86 6.34
CA GLU A 175 7.83 -15.06 7.42
C GLU A 175 7.69 -14.00 8.52
N PHE A 176 7.59 -12.72 8.13
CA PHE A 176 7.40 -11.63 9.08
C PHE A 176 6.06 -11.72 9.82
N SER A 177 4.99 -12.12 9.13
CA SER A 177 3.68 -12.32 9.75
C SER A 177 3.71 -13.43 10.81
N LEU A 178 4.31 -14.58 10.50
CA LEU A 178 4.49 -15.69 11.44
C LEU A 178 5.33 -15.25 12.65
N PHE A 179 6.42 -14.51 12.41
CA PHE A 179 7.25 -13.95 13.46
C PHE A 179 6.45 -13.04 14.41
N LYS A 180 5.66 -12.09 13.88
CA LYS A 180 4.78 -11.23 14.70
C LYS A 180 3.81 -12.05 15.55
N GLY A 181 3.20 -13.09 14.96
CA GLY A 181 2.27 -13.98 15.66
C GLY A 181 2.93 -14.70 16.84
N ASN A 182 4.14 -15.23 16.64
CA ASN A 182 4.92 -15.86 17.69
C ASN A 182 5.27 -14.88 18.81
N LEU A 183 5.72 -13.68 18.45
CA LEU A 183 6.08 -12.62 19.42
C LEU A 183 4.88 -12.22 20.29
N LEU A 184 3.71 -12.02 19.67
CA LEU A 184 2.47 -11.71 20.37
C LEU A 184 2.04 -12.85 21.30
N GLY A 185 2.22 -14.10 20.87
CA GLY A 185 1.98 -15.27 21.71
C GLY A 185 2.87 -15.30 22.96
N THR A 186 4.16 -14.99 22.81
CA THR A 186 5.11 -14.90 23.93
C THR A 186 4.74 -13.77 24.88
N LEU A 187 4.44 -12.57 24.36
CA LEU A 187 4.00 -11.42 25.17
C LEU A 187 2.74 -11.74 25.97
N THR A 188 1.76 -12.40 25.36
CA THR A 188 0.51 -12.79 26.02
C THR A 188 0.75 -13.74 27.18
N LYS A 189 1.58 -14.77 26.99
CA LYS A 189 1.94 -15.74 28.05
C LYS A 189 2.68 -15.06 29.20
N ALA A 190 3.64 -14.19 28.89
CA ALA A 190 4.37 -13.44 29.90
C ALA A 190 3.47 -12.49 30.69
N GLY A 191 2.52 -11.82 30.03
CA GLY A 191 1.54 -10.97 30.71
C GLY A 191 0.65 -11.76 31.67
N GLN A 192 0.13 -12.91 31.22
CA GLN A 192 -0.64 -13.82 32.08
C GLN A 192 0.16 -14.32 33.28
N GLN A 193 1.45 -14.62 33.08
CA GLN A 193 2.31 -15.05 34.17
C GLN A 193 2.56 -13.92 35.15
N LYS A 194 2.88 -12.72 34.65
CA LYS A 194 3.03 -11.51 35.47
C LYS A 194 1.80 -11.26 36.34
N ASP A 195 0.60 -11.35 35.78
CA ASP A 195 -0.64 -11.11 36.52
C ASP A 195 -0.82 -12.13 37.67
N LYS A 196 -0.47 -13.41 37.43
CA LYS A 196 -0.45 -14.44 38.49
C LYS A 196 0.57 -14.09 39.56
N ASP A 197 1.80 -13.75 39.18
CA ASP A 197 2.87 -13.44 40.12
C ASP A 197 2.55 -12.20 40.97
N VAL A 198 2.02 -11.13 40.35
CA VAL A 198 1.57 -9.91 41.03
C VAL A 198 0.47 -10.20 42.05
N SER A 199 -0.49 -11.08 41.71
CA SER A 199 -1.58 -11.43 42.62
C SER A 199 -1.13 -12.17 43.89
N ALA A 200 0.02 -12.86 43.84
CA ALA A 200 0.60 -13.60 44.96
C ALA A 200 1.69 -12.80 45.73
N ALA A 201 2.07 -11.62 45.24
CA ALA A 201 3.23 -10.87 45.71
C ALA A 201 2.93 -9.78 46.75
N SER A 202 3.91 -9.50 47.61
CA SER A 202 3.97 -8.30 48.46
C SER A 202 4.18 -7.02 47.64
N ALA A 203 4.03 -5.84 48.26
CA ALA A 203 4.18 -4.56 47.57
C ALA A 203 5.57 -4.37 46.92
N GLU A 204 6.63 -4.75 47.62
CA GLU A 204 8.01 -4.64 47.12
C GLU A 204 8.29 -5.64 45.98
N GLN A 205 7.79 -6.87 46.11
CA GLN A 205 7.89 -7.88 45.03
C GLN A 205 7.14 -7.45 43.76
N LYS A 206 5.99 -6.76 43.89
CA LYS A 206 5.23 -6.25 42.73
C LYS A 206 6.03 -5.25 41.90
N GLU A 207 6.76 -4.34 42.54
CA GLU A 207 7.59 -3.37 41.83
C GLU A 207 8.72 -4.06 41.04
N GLN A 208 9.34 -5.08 41.64
CA GLN A 208 10.35 -5.88 40.97
C GLN A 208 9.76 -6.65 39.77
N ILE A 209 8.61 -7.29 39.93
CA ILE A 209 7.92 -8.03 38.85
C ILE A 209 7.57 -7.11 37.68
N GLU A 210 7.03 -5.91 37.95
CA GLU A 210 6.71 -4.93 36.89
C GLU A 210 7.97 -4.45 36.17
N THR A 211 9.07 -4.26 36.91
CA THR A 211 10.35 -3.85 36.32
C THR A 211 10.94 -4.94 35.41
N GLU A 212 10.89 -6.19 35.85
CA GLU A 212 11.33 -7.35 35.05
C GLU A 212 10.45 -7.54 33.80
N PHE A 213 9.13 -7.41 33.95
CA PHE A 213 8.21 -7.49 32.83
C PHE A 213 8.43 -6.36 31.81
N ARG A 214 8.68 -5.12 32.26
CA ARG A 214 9.00 -4.02 31.35
C ARG A 214 10.25 -4.32 30.54
N ARG A 215 11.33 -4.78 31.20
CA ARG A 215 12.56 -5.18 30.50
C ARG A 215 12.32 -6.30 29.49
N PHE A 216 11.46 -7.26 29.82
CA PHE A 216 11.06 -8.31 28.90
C PHE A 216 10.31 -7.75 27.68
N VAL A 217 9.36 -6.84 27.87
CA VAL A 217 8.63 -6.16 26.79
C VAL A 217 9.57 -5.34 25.91
N ASP A 218 10.54 -4.64 26.49
CA ASP A 218 11.55 -3.88 25.76
C ASP A 218 12.38 -4.83 24.87
N GLY A 219 12.81 -5.98 25.40
CA GLY A 219 13.52 -6.99 24.62
C GLY A 219 12.70 -7.56 23.45
N LEU A 220 11.40 -7.82 23.63
CA LEU A 220 10.53 -8.22 22.52
C LEU A 220 10.38 -7.10 21.48
N THR A 221 10.33 -5.85 21.92
CA THR A 221 10.23 -4.68 21.04
C THR A 221 11.49 -4.53 20.17
N GLU A 222 12.68 -4.74 20.75
CA GLU A 222 13.94 -4.76 20.00
C GLU A 222 13.95 -5.88 18.94
N GLN A 223 13.51 -7.09 19.31
CA GLN A 223 13.40 -8.20 18.35
C GLN A 223 12.44 -7.87 17.20
N HIS A 224 11.29 -7.25 17.50
CA HIS A 224 10.36 -6.79 16.48
C HIS A 224 11.02 -5.82 15.50
N ASN A 225 11.69 -4.80 16.02
CA ASN A 225 12.30 -3.76 15.20
C ASN A 225 13.43 -4.31 14.34
N ALA A 226 14.26 -5.22 14.87
CA ALA A 226 15.32 -5.89 14.12
C ALA A 226 14.73 -6.71 12.96
N LYS A 227 13.69 -7.52 13.22
CA LYS A 227 13.05 -8.32 12.17
C LYS A 227 12.33 -7.46 11.13
N GLU A 228 11.75 -6.33 11.54
CA GLU A 228 11.14 -5.38 10.62
C GLU A 228 12.19 -4.77 9.68
N GLU A 229 13.40 -4.48 10.18
CA GLU A 229 14.50 -3.98 9.35
C GLU A 229 15.02 -5.05 8.37
N GLU A 230 15.18 -6.30 8.82
CA GLU A 230 15.49 -7.43 7.92
C GLU A 230 14.47 -7.54 6.78
N LYS A 231 13.18 -7.45 7.10
CA LYS A 231 12.09 -7.44 6.11
C LYS A 231 12.27 -6.27 5.13
N LYS A 232 12.52 -5.05 5.61
CA LYS A 232 12.72 -3.87 4.74
C LYS A 232 13.89 -4.07 3.78
N VAL A 233 15.01 -4.60 4.26
CA VAL A 233 16.18 -4.91 3.41
C VAL A 233 15.83 -5.95 2.35
N ALA A 234 15.14 -7.03 2.72
CA ALA A 234 14.72 -8.07 1.78
C ALA A 234 13.75 -7.52 0.70
N LEU A 235 12.77 -6.70 1.09
CA LEU A 235 11.86 -6.03 0.16
C LEU A 235 12.58 -5.03 -0.74
N ALA A 236 13.55 -4.27 -0.23
CA ALA A 236 14.36 -3.36 -1.04
C ALA A 236 15.21 -4.10 -2.08
N LYS A 237 15.76 -5.28 -1.73
CA LYS A 237 16.45 -6.15 -2.68
C LYS A 237 15.52 -6.60 -3.80
N LEU A 238 14.31 -7.04 -3.48
CA LEU A 238 13.28 -7.40 -4.47
C LEU A 238 12.89 -6.23 -5.38
N LYS A 239 12.78 -5.04 -4.80
CA LYS A 239 12.55 -3.79 -5.52
C LYS A 239 13.65 -3.54 -6.55
N SER A 240 14.91 -3.68 -6.14
CA SER A 240 16.07 -3.50 -7.01
C SER A 240 16.19 -4.54 -8.13
N LYS A 241 15.64 -5.75 -7.95
CA LYS A 241 15.51 -6.76 -9.02
C LYS A 241 14.48 -6.35 -10.09
N GLY A 242 13.76 -5.24 -9.90
CA GLY A 242 12.83 -4.69 -10.88
C GLY A 242 11.46 -5.36 -10.90
N LEU A 243 11.01 -6.00 -9.81
CA LEU A 243 9.66 -6.60 -9.73
C LEU A 243 8.57 -5.60 -10.15
N GLY A 244 8.68 -4.36 -9.67
CA GLY A 244 7.79 -3.25 -10.03
C GLY A 244 7.78 -2.94 -11.52
N LEU A 245 8.97 -2.86 -12.12
CA LEU A 245 9.14 -2.58 -13.54
C LEU A 245 8.64 -3.76 -14.40
N ALA A 246 8.89 -5.00 -13.99
CA ALA A 246 8.41 -6.20 -14.65
C ALA A 246 6.87 -6.23 -14.68
N ARG A 247 6.23 -5.97 -13.54
CA ARG A 247 4.75 -5.83 -13.44
C ARG A 247 4.22 -4.69 -14.30
N ASN A 248 4.91 -3.55 -14.33
CA ASN A 248 4.53 -2.40 -15.14
C ASN A 248 4.63 -2.71 -16.66
N VAL A 249 5.68 -3.42 -17.10
CA VAL A 249 5.83 -3.90 -18.49
C VAL A 249 4.75 -4.93 -18.81
N GLN A 250 4.49 -5.89 -17.92
CA GLN A 250 3.46 -6.91 -18.11
C GLN A 250 2.08 -6.28 -18.28
N ALA A 251 1.72 -5.31 -17.42
CA ALA A 251 0.45 -4.59 -17.49
C ALA A 251 0.31 -3.73 -18.76
N ASN A 252 1.41 -3.25 -19.33
CA ASN A 252 1.42 -2.51 -20.59
C ASN A 252 1.37 -3.40 -21.83
N ARG A 253 1.66 -4.70 -21.70
CA ARG A 253 1.61 -5.68 -22.80
C ARG A 253 0.34 -6.51 -22.83
N LYS A 254 -0.37 -6.62 -21.70
CA LYS A 254 -1.70 -7.23 -21.66
C LYS A 254 -2.71 -6.29 -22.33
N PRO A 255 -3.64 -6.80 -23.16
CA PRO A 255 -4.71 -5.98 -23.72
C PRO A 255 -5.45 -5.25 -22.59
N ARG A 256 -5.48 -3.91 -22.64
CA ARG A 256 -6.31 -3.14 -21.72
C ARG A 256 -7.75 -3.44 -22.08
N LEU A 257 -8.50 -4.08 -21.19
CA LEU A 257 -9.95 -4.16 -21.32
C LEU A 257 -10.47 -2.72 -21.39
N GLU A 258 -10.95 -2.29 -22.55
CA GLU A 258 -11.67 -1.02 -22.66
C GLU A 258 -12.96 -1.16 -21.83
N LEU A 259 -13.23 -0.14 -21.02
CA LEU A 259 -14.48 -0.02 -20.25
C LEU A 259 -15.59 0.51 -21.14
#